data_AF-A0AA90T5Q7-F1
#
_entry.id   AF-A0AA90T5Q7-F1
#
_cell.length_a   1.000
_cell.length_b   1.000
_cell.length_c   1.000
_cell.angle_alpha   90.00
_cell.angle_beta   90.00
_cell.angle_gamma   90.00
#
_symmetry.space_group_name_H-M   'P 1'
#
loop_
_entity.id
_entity.type
_entity.pdbx_description
1 polymer ?
#
loop_
_entity_poly.entity_id
_entity_poly.type
_entity_poly.pdbx_seq_one_letter_code
_entity_poly.pdbx_strand_id
1 'polypeptide(L)' 'MTLKEKIDLCNQYINELLTQPITDSQIIKYSIDGVSIEKKSVFEMIEALEKLKASFIKQANKMPPYIQMVF' A
#
# COMPACT_ATOMS: atom_id res chain seq x y z
N MET A 1 -3.97 -13.19 0.31
CA MET A 1 -4.29 -12.01 -0.54
C MET A 1 -3.39 -12.00 -1.76
N THR A 2 -3.97 -11.80 -2.94
CA THR A 2 -3.24 -11.53 -4.17
C THR A 2 -2.69 -10.10 -4.19
N LEU A 3 -1.68 -9.83 -5.03
CA LEU A 3 -1.09 -8.49 -5.18
C LEU A 3 -2.12 -7.43 -5.60
N LYS A 4 -3.11 -7.82 -6.41
CA LYS A 4 -4.22 -6.96 -6.82
C LYS A 4 -5.07 -6.54 -5.62
N GLU A 5 -5.43 -7.48 -4.75
CA GLU A 5 -6.20 -7.19 -3.53
C GLU A 5 -5.43 -6.27 -2.56
N LYS A 6 -4.10 -6.41 -2.46
CA LYS A 6 -3.26 -5.51 -1.65
C LYS A 6 -3.29 -4.08 -2.16
N ILE A 7 -3.21 -3.91 -3.49
CA ILE A 7 -3.27 -2.60 -4.14
C ILE A 7 -4.67 -1.97 -3.97
N ASP A 8 -5.72 -2.78 -4.11
CA ASP A 8 -7.10 -2.32 -3.95
C ASP A 8 -7.36 -1.83 -2.53
N LEU A 9 -6.90 -2.59 -1.52
CA LEU A 9 -6.96 -2.17 -0.11
C LEU A 9 -6.18 -0.89 0.18
N CYS A 10 -4.98 -0.71 -0.39
CA CYS A 10 -4.27 0.56 -0.29
C CYS A 10 -5.11 1.72 -0.84
N ASN A 11 -5.74 1.55 -2.01
CA ASN A 11 -6.57 2.58 -2.62
C ASN A 11 -7.84 2.85 -1.80
N GLN A 12 -8.46 1.81 -1.23
CA GLN A 12 -9.62 1.97 -0.34
C GLN A 12 -9.24 2.78 0.90
N TYR A 13 -8.13 2.45 1.58
CA TYR A 13 -7.67 3.20 2.75
C TYR A 13 -7.26 4.63 2.40
N ILE A 14 -6.63 4.88 1.26
CA ILE A 14 -6.32 6.24 0.80
C ILE A 14 -7.62 7.03 0.56
N ASN A 15 -8.62 6.44 -0.11
CA ASN A 15 -9.90 7.11 -0.35
C ASN A 15 -10.67 7.37 0.93
N GLU A 16 -10.68 6.43 1.88
CA GLU A 16 -11.27 6.64 3.20
C GLU A 16 -10.57 7.80 3.93
N LEU A 17 -9.24 7.83 3.90
CA LEU A 17 -8.46 8.91 4.52
C LEU A 17 -8.67 10.28 3.87
N LEU A 18 -8.90 10.32 2.55
CA LEU A 18 -9.20 11.56 1.82
C LEU A 18 -10.64 12.03 2.01
N THR A 19 -11.57 11.11 2.31
CA THR A 19 -13.00 11.42 2.50
C THR A 19 -13.33 11.70 3.96
N GLN A 20 -12.54 11.20 4.90
CA GLN A 20 -12.67 11.52 6.31
C GLN A 20 -12.22 12.97 6.58
N PRO A 21 -12.94 13.71 7.45
CA PRO A 21 -12.50 15.03 7.87
C PRO A 21 -11.14 14.90 8.56
N ILE A 22 -10.15 15.64 8.05
CA ILE A 22 -8.78 15.64 8.55
C ILE A 22 -8.82 16.06 10.02
N THR A 23 -8.82 15.08 10.90
CA THR A 23 -8.85 15.29 12.34
C THR A 23 -7.40 15.29 12.79
N ASP A 24 -6.87 16.48 13.08
CA ASP A 24 -5.45 16.78 13.29
C ASP A 24 -4.78 16.04 14.48
N SER A 25 -5.47 15.12 15.14
CA SER A 25 -5.01 14.49 16.38
C SER A 25 -5.40 13.02 16.56
N GLN A 26 -5.69 12.29 15.50
CA GLN A 26 -5.88 10.83 15.59
C GLN A 26 -4.68 10.09 15.02
N ILE A 27 -4.13 9.16 15.81
CA ILE A 27 -3.13 8.20 15.32
C ILE A 27 -3.86 7.23 14.41
N ILE A 28 -3.49 7.24 13.14
CA ILE A 28 -4.06 6.41 12.11
C ILE A 28 -3.20 5.15 12.02
N LYS A 29 -3.82 3.99 12.27
CA LYS A 29 -3.19 2.68 12.19
C LYS A 29 -3.88 1.84 11.13
N TYR A 30 -3.13 1.40 10.12
CA TYR A 30 -3.60 0.38 9.19
C TYR A 30 -2.63 -0.79 9.15
N SER A 31 -3.18 -1.99 8.96
CA SER A 31 -2.41 -3.21 8.80
C SER A 31 -2.74 -3.84 7.46
N ILE A 32 -1.73 -3.97 6.61
CA ILE A 32 -1.86 -4.63 5.30
C ILE A 32 -0.87 -5.78 5.27
N ASP A 33 -1.38 -7.01 5.12
CA ASP A 33 -0.56 -8.21 4.90
C ASP A 33 0.50 -8.45 6.02
N GLY A 34 0.15 -8.12 7.26
CA GLY A 34 1.04 -8.22 8.42
C GLY A 34 2.00 -7.03 8.61
N VAL A 35 2.01 -6.07 7.68
CA VAL A 35 2.75 -4.81 7.81
C VAL A 35 1.81 -3.78 8.45
N SER A 36 2.09 -3.43 9.71
CA SER A 36 1.39 -2.35 10.41
C SER A 36 2.09 -1.02 10.16
N ILE A 37 1.31 -0.02 9.76
CA ILE A 37 1.77 1.36 9.59
C ILE A 37 0.96 2.24 10.53
N GLU A 38 1.66 3.03 11.33
CA GLU A 38 1.10 3.95 12.30
C GLU A 38 1.62 5.35 12.01
N LYS A 39 0.71 6.27 11.67
CA LYS A 39 1.04 7.67 11.36
C LYS A 39 0.09 8.61 12.07
N LYS A 40 0.62 9.76 12.50
CA LYS A 40 -0.18 10.83 13.11
C LYS A 40 -0.85 11.73 12.08
N SER A 41 -0.24 11.85 10.90
CA SER A 41 -0.74 12.68 9.82
C SER A 41 -1.36 11.82 8.73
N VAL A 42 -2.55 12.22 8.28
CA VAL A 42 -3.24 11.63 7.12
C VAL A 42 -2.33 11.64 5.89
N PHE A 43 -1.61 12.74 5.67
CA PHE A 43 -0.69 12.88 4.53
C PHE A 43 0.47 11.88 4.59
N GLU A 44 1.10 11.73 5.76
CA GLU A 44 2.17 10.73 5.92
C GLU A 44 1.65 9.30 5.74
N MET A 45 0.41 9.04 6.16
CA MET A 45 -0.23 7.74 5.97
C MET A 45 -0.48 7.46 4.49
N ILE A 46 -1.01 8.44 3.74
CA ILE A 46 -1.22 8.34 2.30
C ILE A 46 0.10 8.12 1.57
N GLU A 47 1.17 8.86 1.90
CA GLU A 47 2.49 8.64 1.33
C GLU A 47 3.04 7.23 1.60
N ALA A 48 2.84 6.71 2.82
CA ALA A 48 3.25 5.36 3.18
C ALA A 48 2.47 4.30 2.38
N LEU A 49 1.16 4.48 2.23
CA LEU A 49 0.28 3.60 1.45
C LEU A 49 0.61 3.64 -0.05
N GLU A 50 0.91 4.81 -0.61
CA GLU A 50 1.36 4.99 -2.00
C GLU A 50 2.71 4.31 -2.24
N LYS A 51 3.68 4.46 -1.31
CA LYS A 51 4.97 3.75 -1.40
C LYS A 51 4.80 2.23 -1.34
N LEU A 52 3.91 1.74 -0.49
CA LEU A 52 3.57 0.31 -0.40
C LEU A 52 2.92 -0.21 -1.68
N LYS A 53 1.93 0.52 -2.19
CA LYS A 53 1.29 0.24 -3.47
C LYS A 53 2.30 0.21 -4.61
N ALA A 54 3.20 1.19 -4.70
CA ALA A 54 4.27 1.21 -5.70
C ALA A 54 5.20 -0.01 -5.56
N SER A 55 5.51 -0.44 -4.33
CA SER A 55 6.28 -1.65 -4.07
C SER A 55 5.54 -2.92 -4.53
N PHE A 56 4.23 -3.03 -4.27
CA PHE A 56 3.41 -4.13 -4.75
C PHE A 56 3.27 -4.15 -6.26
N ILE A 57 3.11 -2.98 -6.90
CA ILE A 57 3.06 -2.85 -8.37
C ILE A 57 4.40 -3.26 -8.99
N LYS A 58 5.53 -2.87 -8.38
CA LYS A 58 6.87 -3.31 -8.81
C LYS A 58 7.06 -4.80 -8.65
N GLN A 59 6.53 -5.42 -7.59
CA GLN A 59 6.54 -6.87 -7.43
C GLN A 59 5.64 -7.57 -8.45
N ALA A 60 4.46 -7.03 -8.73
CA ALA A 60 3.56 -7.55 -9.76
C ALA A 60 4.16 -7.46 -11.18
N ASN A 61 4.93 -6.41 -11.45
CA ASN A 61 5.65 -6.23 -12.73
C ASN A 61 7.00 -6.94 -12.78
N LYS A 62 7.57 -7.38 -11.65
CA LYS A 62 8.68 -8.34 -11.60
C LYS A 62 8.15 -9.76 -11.84
N MET A 63 7.44 -9.99 -12.93
CA MET A 63 7.53 -11.29 -13.58
C MET A 63 8.92 -11.33 -14.23
N PRO A 64 9.79 -12.29 -13.89
CA PRO A 64 11.02 -12.46 -14.65
C PRO A 64 10.63 -12.85 -16.08
N PRO A 65 10.96 -12.07 -17.13
CA PRO A 65 11.08 -12.66 -18.43
C PRO A 65 12.29 -13.59 -18.37
N TYR A 66 12.16 -14.78 -18.96
CA TYR A 66 13.23 -15.78 -19.13
C TYR A 66 13.53 -16.69 -17.94
N ILE A 67 12.81 -17.81 -17.90
CA ILE A 67 13.49 -19.10 -17.75
C ILE A 67 14.31 -19.26 -19.05
N GLN A 68 15.51 -18.67 -19.12
CA GLN A 68 16.48 -19.09 -20.12
C GLN A 68 17.08 -20.39 -19.56
N MET A 69 16.59 -21.53 -20.06
CA MET A 69 17.24 -22.81 -19.81
C MET A 69 18.69 -22.68 -20.26
N VAL A 70 19.62 -22.71 -19.30
CA VAL A 70 21.04 -22.88 -19.55
C VAL A 70 21.32 -24.38 -19.52
N PHE A 71 21.56 -24.91 -20.73
CA PHE A 71 22.25 -26.15 -21.15
C PHE A 71 21.99 -27.46 -20.40
#